data_AF-K5WML8-F1
#
_entry.id   AF-K5WML8-F1
#
_cell.length_a   1.000
_cell.length_b   1.000
_cell.length_c   1.000
_cell.angle_alpha   90.00
_cell.angle_beta   90.00
_cell.angle_gamma   90.00
#
_symmetry.space_group_name_H-M   'P 1'
#
loop_
_entity.id
_entity.type
_entity.pdbx_description
1 polymer ?
#
loop_
_entity_poly.entity_id
_entity_poly.type
_entity_poly.pdbx_seq_one_letter_code
_entity_poly.pdbx_strand_id
1 'polypeptide(L)'
;MLINGVVINQAVLSKFLQRVPEETAESVNKLLNPDDQQNVPAAVGLLESIVSLRNLDPATFTDPADHITFRALLILSELWDAFLGAFLNEADSLSEQLASLSKFAHLAYALYIHHGSAFMPNPLFSDSQALVKAAFVCVVRQQDLDPLALFFLFLLGSDRLEQLFAEVRTQCHDRNCDIKQLCSRLGIAVDMLMTLNRYPSWDRGHRRRSFLRNGGVDHVNPLRFKGDLVAGHVNLQRSWDEGRAGAEK
;
A
#
# COMPACT_ATOMS: atom_id res chain seq x y z
N MET A 1 15.54 6.72 -9.00
CA MET A 1 14.33 7.51 -9.34
C MET A 1 14.72 8.97 -9.47
N LEU A 2 14.35 9.64 -10.55
CA LEU A 2 14.63 11.07 -10.79
C LEU A 2 13.41 11.92 -10.40
N ILE A 3 13.62 12.93 -9.55
CA ILE A 3 12.58 13.89 -9.15
C ILE A 3 13.19 15.29 -9.12
N ASN A 4 12.64 16.24 -9.87
CA ASN A 4 13.11 17.63 -9.95
C ASN A 4 14.63 17.77 -10.19
N GLY A 5 15.17 16.91 -11.06
CA GLY A 5 16.61 16.90 -11.40
C GLY A 5 17.50 16.22 -10.35
N VAL A 6 16.93 15.72 -9.25
CA VAL A 6 17.64 14.98 -8.20
C VAL A 6 17.49 13.47 -8.42
N VAL A 7 18.61 12.77 -8.49
CA VAL A 7 18.63 11.31 -8.54
C VAL A 7 18.50 10.76 -7.12
N ILE A 8 17.30 10.31 -6.78
CA ILE A 8 17.01 9.58 -5.55
C ILE A 8 17.47 8.14 -5.74
N ASN A 9 18.53 7.79 -5.01
CA ASN A 9 19.10 6.45 -4.92
C ASN A 9 19.18 6.01 -3.45
N GLN A 10 19.64 4.78 -3.24
CA GLN A 10 19.76 4.21 -1.90
C GLN A 10 20.66 5.02 -0.95
N ALA A 11 21.77 5.58 -1.46
CA ALA A 11 22.68 6.37 -0.65
C ALA A 11 22.04 7.68 -0.18
N VAL A 12 21.30 8.35 -1.07
CA VAL A 12 20.51 9.54 -0.74
C VAL A 12 19.45 9.20 0.31
N LEU A 13 18.64 8.16 0.07
CA LEU A 13 17.62 7.75 1.04
C LEU A 13 18.24 7.41 2.40
N SER A 14 19.34 6.65 2.43
CA SER A 14 20.02 6.30 3.67
C SER A 14 20.47 7.54 4.46
N LYS A 15 21.05 8.54 3.78
CA LYS A 15 21.51 9.79 4.40
C LYS A 15 20.37 10.54 5.10
N PHE A 16 19.19 10.60 4.49
CA PHE A 16 18.06 11.38 5.02
C PHE A 16 17.22 10.57 6.03
N LEU A 17 17.00 9.27 5.78
CA LEU A 17 16.27 8.41 6.70
C LEU A 17 16.97 8.26 8.06
N GLN A 18 18.31 8.25 8.09
CA GLN A 18 19.07 8.26 9.35
C GLN A 18 18.87 9.53 10.20
N ARG A 19 18.26 10.58 9.64
CA ARG A 19 17.92 11.80 10.39
C ARG A 19 16.53 11.74 11.02
N VAL A 20 15.72 10.72 10.69
CA VAL A 20 14.42 10.49 11.33
C VAL A 20 14.67 9.97 12.74
N PRO A 21 14.13 10.63 13.80
CA PRO A 21 14.45 10.28 15.19
C PRO A 21 14.15 8.82 15.59
N GLU A 22 13.19 8.19 14.91
CA GLU A 22 12.75 6.82 15.20
C GLU A 22 13.60 5.73 14.50
N GLU A 23 14.48 6.14 13.58
CA GLU A 23 15.25 5.23 12.73
C GLU A 23 16.71 5.10 13.19
N THR A 24 17.17 3.85 13.33
CA THR A 24 18.60 3.56 13.55
C THR A 24 19.29 3.21 12.23
N ALA A 25 20.61 3.34 12.15
CA ALA A 25 21.37 2.95 10.95
C ALA A 25 21.12 1.47 10.55
N GLU A 26 20.92 0.58 11.53
CA GLU A 26 20.58 -0.82 11.28
C GLU A 26 19.15 -0.96 10.73
N SER A 27 18.18 -0.22 11.27
CA SER A 27 16.80 -0.18 10.78
C SER A 27 16.75 0.30 9.32
N VAL A 28 17.41 1.43 9.02
CA VAL A 28 17.48 1.98 7.66
C VAL A 28 18.11 0.99 6.68
N ASN A 29 19.17 0.27 7.10
CA ASN A 29 19.78 -0.73 6.24
C ASN A 29 18.82 -1.90 5.97
N LYS A 30 18.07 -2.37 6.96
CA LYS A 30 17.05 -3.42 6.77
C LYS A 30 15.91 -2.98 5.86
N LEU A 31 15.49 -1.71 5.94
CA LEU A 31 14.46 -1.15 5.07
C LEU A 31 14.94 -1.02 3.61
N LEU A 32 16.19 -0.60 3.40
CA LEU A 32 16.74 -0.38 2.07
C LEU A 32 17.31 -1.66 1.42
N ASN A 33 17.67 -2.66 2.21
CA ASN A 33 18.18 -3.96 1.77
C ASN A 33 17.43 -5.09 2.48
N PRO A 34 16.15 -5.34 2.16
CA PRO A 34 15.43 -6.44 2.75
C PRO A 34 16.00 -7.78 2.25
N ASP A 35 16.14 -8.75 3.16
CA ASP A 35 16.56 -10.13 2.82
C ASP A 35 15.55 -10.82 1.89
N ASP A 36 14.28 -10.45 2.01
CA ASP A 36 13.18 -10.95 1.20
C ASP A 36 12.54 -9.78 0.42
N GLN A 37 12.66 -9.82 -0.91
CA GLN A 37 12.10 -8.81 -1.81
C GLN A 37 10.56 -8.85 -1.87
N GLN A 38 9.92 -9.90 -1.37
CA GLN A 38 8.46 -10.05 -1.30
C GLN A 38 7.89 -9.66 0.07
N ASN A 39 8.71 -9.11 0.97
CA ASN A 39 8.28 -8.70 2.31
C ASN A 39 7.48 -7.37 2.26
N VAL A 40 6.16 -7.49 2.10
CA VAL A 40 5.22 -6.36 2.06
C VAL A 40 5.34 -5.45 3.30
N PRO A 41 5.38 -5.95 4.56
CA PRO A 41 5.60 -5.11 5.73
C PRO A 41 6.87 -4.26 5.68
N ALA A 42 7.98 -4.81 5.16
CA ALA A 42 9.23 -4.05 5.03
C ALA A 42 9.11 -2.94 3.97
N ALA A 43 8.44 -3.22 2.86
CA ALA A 43 8.18 -2.22 1.82
C ALA A 43 7.30 -1.08 2.36
N VAL A 44 6.23 -1.40 3.08
CA VAL A 44 5.35 -0.39 3.70
C VAL A 44 6.11 0.42 4.73
N GLY A 45 6.89 -0.23 5.59
CA GLY A 45 7.74 0.47 6.57
C GLY A 45 8.68 1.47 5.90
N LEU A 46 9.31 1.11 4.77
CA LEU A 46 10.15 2.03 4.02
C LEU A 46 9.37 3.25 3.51
N LEU A 47 8.14 3.04 2.99
CA LEU A 47 7.29 4.13 2.52
C LEU A 47 6.86 5.04 3.68
N GLU A 48 6.48 4.48 4.83
CA GLU A 48 6.16 5.25 6.05
C GLU A 48 7.36 6.07 6.54
N SER A 49 8.57 5.51 6.52
CA SER A 49 9.79 6.24 6.89
C SER A 49 10.09 7.37 5.88
N ILE A 50 9.81 7.18 4.58
CA ILE A 50 9.90 8.25 3.57
C ILE A 50 8.85 9.34 3.85
N VAL A 51 7.60 8.98 4.17
CA VAL A 51 6.56 9.95 4.54
C VAL A 51 6.99 10.78 5.76
N SER A 52 7.62 10.13 6.74
CA SER A 52 8.09 10.76 7.97
C SER A 52 9.18 11.82 7.77
N LEU A 53 9.85 11.84 6.61
CA LEU A 53 10.83 12.89 6.27
C LEU A 53 10.22 14.29 6.27
N ARG A 54 8.90 14.43 6.02
CA ARG A 54 8.23 15.74 6.07
C ARG A 54 8.24 16.39 7.45
N ASN A 55 8.46 15.60 8.50
CA ASN A 55 8.51 16.07 9.88
C ASN A 55 9.90 16.60 10.29
N LEU A 56 10.90 16.46 9.42
CA LEU A 56 12.24 16.99 9.68
C LEU A 56 12.24 18.52 9.53
N ASP A 57 12.88 19.20 10.48
CA ASP A 57 13.07 20.64 10.40
C ASP A 57 14.07 20.98 9.28
N PRO A 58 13.65 21.75 8.25
CA PRO A 58 14.52 22.18 7.16
C PRO A 58 15.76 22.94 7.65
N ALA A 59 15.71 23.60 8.81
CA ALA A 59 16.85 24.34 9.37
C ALA A 59 18.03 23.43 9.76
N THR A 60 17.81 22.11 9.86
CA THR A 60 18.88 21.14 10.15
C THR A 60 19.79 20.87 8.96
N PHE A 61 19.41 21.30 7.75
CA PHE A 61 20.25 21.18 6.56
C PHE A 61 21.08 22.46 6.39
N THR A 62 22.40 22.32 6.39
CA THR A 62 23.33 23.45 6.19
C THR A 62 23.84 23.56 4.76
N ASP A 63 23.82 22.45 4.01
CA ASP A 63 24.27 22.39 2.62
C ASP A 63 23.11 22.75 1.66
N PRO A 64 23.27 23.73 0.76
CA PRO A 64 22.31 24.03 -0.30
C PRO A 64 21.89 22.80 -1.13
N ALA A 65 22.81 21.85 -1.37
CA ALA A 65 22.50 20.62 -2.09
C ALA A 65 21.55 19.70 -1.31
N ASP A 66 21.68 19.69 0.02
CA ASP A 66 20.78 18.94 0.90
C ASP A 66 19.38 19.55 0.90
N HIS A 67 19.25 20.88 0.83
CA HIS A 67 17.93 21.51 0.70
C HIS A 67 17.22 21.16 -0.61
N ILE A 68 17.94 21.13 -1.74
CA ILE A 68 17.37 20.75 -3.04
C ILE A 68 16.92 19.28 -2.99
N THR A 69 17.76 18.41 -2.43
CA THR A 69 17.46 16.98 -2.28
C THR A 69 16.28 16.75 -1.34
N PHE A 70 16.22 17.47 -0.22
CA PHE A 70 15.13 17.40 0.74
C PHE A 70 13.80 17.81 0.10
N ARG A 71 13.76 18.87 -0.70
CA ARG A 71 12.56 19.26 -1.45
C ARG A 71 12.08 18.17 -2.42
N ALA A 72 12.99 17.49 -3.10
CA ALA A 72 12.64 16.35 -3.95
C ALA A 72 12.08 15.18 -3.13
N LEU A 73 12.63 14.93 -1.93
CA LEU A 73 12.13 13.92 -1.01
C LEU A 73 10.75 14.29 -0.45
N LEU A 74 10.45 15.57 -0.19
CA LEU A 74 9.11 15.99 0.24
C LEU A 74 8.03 15.67 -0.80
N ILE A 75 8.33 15.86 -2.08
CA ILE A 75 7.40 15.48 -3.17
C ILE A 75 7.16 13.96 -3.15
N LEU A 76 8.23 13.19 -2.91
CA LEU A 76 8.13 11.74 -2.78
C LEU A 76 7.33 11.33 -1.54
N SER A 77 7.51 12.03 -0.42
CA SER A 77 6.71 11.85 0.80
C SER A 77 5.23 12.10 0.54
N GLU A 78 4.87 13.20 -0.13
CA GLU A 78 3.48 13.52 -0.48
C GLU A 78 2.83 12.47 -1.40
N LEU A 79 3.60 11.95 -2.36
CA LEU A 79 3.14 10.87 -3.24
C LEU A 79 2.80 9.61 -2.44
N TRP A 80 3.70 9.15 -1.58
CA TRP A 80 3.49 7.91 -0.84
C TRP A 80 2.50 8.05 0.31
N ASP A 81 2.40 9.22 0.93
CA ASP A 81 1.38 9.51 1.95
C ASP A 81 -0.03 9.38 1.34
N ALA A 82 -0.23 9.92 0.14
CA ALA A 82 -1.49 9.77 -0.60
C ALA A 82 -1.78 8.30 -0.96
N PHE A 83 -0.77 7.52 -1.35
CA PHE A 83 -0.96 6.10 -1.65
C PHE A 83 -1.28 5.28 -0.40
N LEU A 84 -0.46 5.40 0.65
CA LEU A 84 -0.63 4.65 1.89
C LEU A 84 -1.92 5.03 2.62
N GLY A 85 -2.25 6.33 2.67
CA GLY A 85 -3.44 6.82 3.35
C GLY A 85 -4.72 6.16 2.84
N ALA A 86 -4.81 5.91 1.53
CA ALA A 86 -5.96 5.23 0.93
C ALA A 86 -6.22 3.81 1.43
N PHE A 87 -5.19 3.10 1.92
CA PHE A 87 -5.30 1.70 2.33
C PHE A 87 -5.11 1.48 3.82
N LEU A 88 -4.36 2.35 4.50
CA LEU A 88 -3.93 2.13 5.87
C LEU A 88 -4.66 3.00 6.88
N ASN A 89 -5.28 4.10 6.46
CA ASN A 89 -5.98 4.97 7.39
C ASN A 89 -7.36 4.40 7.74
N GLU A 90 -7.46 3.83 8.93
CA GLU A 90 -8.68 3.21 9.46
C GLU A 90 -9.83 4.21 9.69
N ALA A 91 -9.52 5.51 9.85
CA ALA A 91 -10.51 6.54 10.13
C ALA A 91 -11.16 7.13 8.87
N ASP A 92 -10.50 7.00 7.72
CA ASP A 92 -10.97 7.62 6.48
C ASP A 92 -12.22 6.95 5.93
N SER A 93 -13.14 7.77 5.45
CA SER A 93 -14.26 7.35 4.62
C SER A 93 -13.79 6.86 3.25
N LEU A 94 -14.64 6.12 2.55
CA LEU A 94 -14.34 5.65 1.19
C LEU A 94 -14.12 6.83 0.24
N SER A 95 -14.83 7.95 0.44
CA SER A 95 -14.64 9.18 -0.35
C SER A 95 -13.24 9.78 -0.16
N GLU A 96 -12.75 9.80 1.08
CA GLU A 96 -11.39 10.29 1.42
C GLU A 96 -10.31 9.35 0.91
N GLN A 97 -10.53 8.03 1.01
CA GLN A 97 -9.60 7.05 0.45
C GLN A 97 -9.47 7.20 -1.07
N LEU A 98 -10.59 7.39 -1.78
CA LEU A 98 -10.57 7.64 -3.23
C LEU A 98 -9.95 9.01 -3.58
N ALA A 99 -10.14 10.03 -2.74
CA ALA A 99 -9.47 11.32 -2.93
C ALA A 99 -7.96 11.19 -2.77
N SER A 100 -7.49 10.39 -1.80
CA SER A 100 -6.08 10.05 -1.60
C SER A 100 -5.50 9.29 -2.82
N LEU A 101 -6.22 8.30 -3.37
CA LEU A 101 -5.82 7.63 -4.61
C LEU A 101 -5.80 8.56 -5.82
N SER A 102 -6.75 9.49 -5.92
CA SER A 102 -6.76 10.51 -6.97
C SER A 102 -5.54 11.44 -6.84
N LYS A 103 -5.22 11.92 -5.64
CA LYS A 103 -4.02 12.71 -5.37
C LYS A 103 -2.75 11.96 -5.79
N PHE A 104 -2.62 10.69 -5.40
CA PHE A 104 -1.52 9.83 -5.84
C PHE A 104 -1.45 9.71 -7.37
N ALA A 105 -2.58 9.46 -8.05
CA ALA A 105 -2.62 9.33 -9.50
C ALA A 105 -2.15 10.59 -10.21
N HIS A 106 -2.58 11.76 -9.75
CA HIS A 106 -2.20 13.06 -10.32
C HIS A 106 -0.72 13.39 -10.08
N LEU A 107 -0.20 13.18 -8.87
CA LEU A 107 1.22 13.36 -8.56
C LEU A 107 2.10 12.40 -9.38
N ALA A 108 1.74 11.11 -9.43
CA ALA A 108 2.46 10.12 -10.22
C ALA A 108 2.46 10.48 -11.71
N TYR A 109 1.31 10.94 -12.24
CA TYR A 109 1.19 11.37 -13.63
C TYR A 109 2.07 12.59 -13.95
N ALA A 110 2.05 13.61 -13.10
CA ALA A 110 2.88 14.81 -13.29
C ALA A 110 4.37 14.45 -13.29
N LEU A 111 4.82 13.66 -12.31
CA LEU A 111 6.22 13.21 -12.22
C LEU A 111 6.62 12.34 -13.42
N TYR A 112 5.72 11.46 -13.88
CA TYR A 112 5.96 10.62 -15.05
C TYR A 112 6.00 11.42 -16.35
N ILE A 113 5.19 12.47 -16.53
CA ILE A 113 5.32 13.37 -17.69
C ILE A 113 6.69 14.05 -17.69
N HIS A 114 7.14 14.53 -16.53
CA HIS A 114 8.38 15.31 -16.45
C HIS A 114 9.65 14.46 -16.57
N HIS A 115 9.61 13.21 -16.12
CA HIS A 115 10.82 12.37 -16.00
C HIS A 115 10.71 11.01 -16.71
N GLY A 116 9.54 10.65 -17.22
CA GLY A 116 9.28 9.36 -17.87
C GLY A 116 9.72 8.18 -17.03
N SER A 117 10.35 7.20 -17.69
CA SER A 117 10.86 5.99 -17.06
C SER A 117 11.99 6.21 -16.04
N ALA A 118 12.58 7.42 -15.98
CA ALA A 118 13.61 7.75 -14.99
C ALA A 118 13.02 7.98 -13.59
N PHE A 119 11.74 8.39 -13.51
CA PHE A 119 11.00 8.47 -12.25
C PHE A 119 10.58 7.06 -11.80
N MET A 120 9.76 6.40 -12.62
CA MET A 120 9.16 5.10 -12.31
C MET A 120 9.17 4.21 -13.57
N PRO A 121 9.49 2.91 -13.47
CA PRO A 121 9.41 1.99 -14.61
C PRO A 121 8.03 1.98 -15.26
N ASN A 122 7.96 1.88 -16.58
CA ASN A 122 6.69 1.91 -17.33
C ASN A 122 5.66 0.89 -16.83
N PRO A 123 6.02 -0.37 -16.51
CA PRO A 123 5.06 -1.34 -15.96
C PRO A 123 4.49 -0.86 -14.62
N LEU A 124 5.35 -0.44 -13.69
CA LEU A 124 4.93 0.01 -12.37
C LEU A 124 4.01 1.24 -12.45
N PHE A 125 4.31 2.19 -13.34
CA PHE A 125 3.44 3.35 -13.57
C PHE A 125 2.07 2.93 -14.13
N SER A 126 2.07 2.08 -15.16
CA SER A 126 0.84 1.56 -15.77
C SER A 126 -0.02 0.82 -14.75
N ASP A 127 0.58 -0.07 -13.97
CA ASP A 127 -0.11 -0.88 -12.96
C ASP A 127 -0.66 0.01 -11.83
N SER A 128 0.10 1.03 -11.41
CA SER A 128 -0.32 2.00 -10.40
C SER A 128 -1.55 2.81 -10.85
N GLN A 129 -1.56 3.27 -12.11
CA GLN A 129 -2.73 3.98 -12.68
C GLN A 129 -3.92 3.04 -12.90
N ALA A 130 -3.66 1.79 -13.30
CA ALA A 130 -4.70 0.77 -13.44
C ALA A 130 -5.35 0.43 -12.08
N LEU A 131 -4.57 0.38 -11.00
CA LEU A 131 -5.07 0.20 -9.63
C LEU A 131 -6.03 1.32 -9.23
N VAL A 132 -5.66 2.58 -9.44
CA VAL A 132 -6.55 3.72 -9.13
C VAL A 132 -7.83 3.64 -9.97
N LYS A 133 -7.71 3.37 -11.27
CA LYS A 133 -8.88 3.20 -12.14
C LYS A 133 -9.78 2.05 -11.67
N ALA A 134 -9.21 0.91 -11.28
CA ALA A 134 -9.94 -0.25 -10.81
C ALA A 134 -10.72 0.08 -9.51
N ALA A 135 -10.11 0.82 -8.58
CA ALA A 135 -10.79 1.30 -7.38
C ALA A 135 -12.07 2.09 -7.72
N PHE A 136 -11.96 3.12 -8.56
CA PHE A 136 -13.13 3.93 -8.96
C PHE A 136 -14.18 3.11 -9.70
N VAL A 137 -13.78 2.29 -10.67
CA VAL A 137 -14.72 1.46 -11.45
C VAL A 137 -15.43 0.43 -10.57
N CYS A 138 -14.74 -0.18 -9.61
CA CYS A 138 -15.37 -1.13 -8.70
C CYS A 138 -16.35 -0.45 -7.75
N VAL A 139 -16.09 0.79 -7.30
CA VAL A 139 -17.06 1.56 -6.51
C VAL A 139 -18.30 1.89 -7.32
N VAL A 140 -18.17 2.33 -8.59
CA VAL A 140 -19.33 2.52 -9.50
C VAL A 140 -20.16 1.24 -9.59
N ARG A 141 -19.50 0.11 -9.86
CA ARG A 141 -20.19 -1.19 -9.96
C ARG A 141 -20.89 -1.56 -8.66
N GLN A 142 -20.28 -1.27 -7.51
CA GLN A 142 -20.91 -1.51 -6.22
C GLN A 142 -22.13 -0.61 -6.02
N GLN A 143 -22.05 0.67 -6.38
CA GLN A 143 -23.20 1.59 -6.33
C GLN A 143 -24.37 1.10 -7.19
N ASP A 144 -24.09 0.54 -8.37
CA ASP A 144 -25.12 -0.01 -9.26
C ASP A 144 -25.73 -1.32 -8.73
N LEU A 145 -24.94 -2.16 -8.06
CA LEU A 145 -25.37 -3.47 -7.55
C LEU A 145 -26.08 -3.38 -6.19
N ASP A 146 -25.46 -2.72 -5.22
CA ASP A 146 -26.00 -2.47 -3.89
C ASP A 146 -25.33 -1.22 -3.29
N PRO A 147 -26.00 -0.05 -3.36
CA PRO A 147 -25.43 1.21 -2.89
C PRO A 147 -25.32 1.28 -1.35
N LEU A 148 -26.00 0.41 -0.59
CA LEU A 148 -25.96 0.44 0.87
C LEU A 148 -24.88 -0.51 1.44
N ALA A 149 -24.26 -1.32 0.59
CA ALA A 149 -23.18 -2.21 1.01
C ALA A 149 -21.90 -1.44 1.34
N LEU A 150 -21.18 -1.97 2.34
CA LEU A 150 -19.84 -1.52 2.66
C LEU A 150 -18.86 -1.98 1.57
N PHE A 151 -17.96 -1.10 1.19
CA PHE A 151 -16.93 -1.37 0.20
C PHE A 151 -15.54 -1.08 0.77
N PHE A 152 -14.67 -2.08 0.74
CA PHE A 152 -13.33 -2.00 1.32
C PHE A 152 -12.28 -2.07 0.22
N LEU A 153 -11.52 -0.99 0.01
CA LEU A 153 -10.54 -0.91 -1.10
C LEU A 153 -9.44 -1.96 -1.01
N PHE A 154 -8.94 -2.26 0.18
CA PHE A 154 -7.89 -3.27 0.36
C PHE A 154 -8.33 -4.68 -0.05
N LEU A 155 -9.64 -4.98 -0.11
CA LEU A 155 -10.16 -6.27 -0.59
C LEU A 155 -10.07 -6.42 -2.11
N LEU A 156 -9.69 -5.37 -2.86
CA LEU A 156 -9.37 -5.47 -4.28
C LEU A 156 -8.02 -6.16 -4.54
N GLY A 157 -7.20 -6.33 -3.50
CA GLY A 157 -5.93 -7.06 -3.56
C GLY A 157 -6.08 -8.59 -3.63
N SER A 158 -4.95 -9.28 -3.71
CA SER A 158 -4.86 -10.74 -3.82
C SER A 158 -4.66 -11.47 -2.48
N ASP A 159 -4.60 -10.78 -1.35
CA ASP A 159 -4.22 -11.36 -0.05
C ASP A 159 -5.03 -12.60 0.32
N ARG A 160 -6.34 -12.59 0.07
CA ARG A 160 -7.23 -13.74 0.32
C ARG A 160 -6.90 -14.95 -0.56
N LEU A 161 -6.48 -14.70 -1.80
CA LEU A 161 -6.04 -15.74 -2.72
C LEU A 161 -4.66 -16.28 -2.29
N GLU A 162 -3.79 -15.41 -1.79
CA GLU A 162 -2.48 -15.81 -1.24
C GLU A 162 -2.62 -16.65 0.02
N GLN A 163 -3.57 -16.32 0.90
CA GLN A 163 -3.94 -17.16 2.05
C GLN A 163 -4.44 -18.53 1.59
N LEU A 164 -5.29 -18.60 0.55
CA LEU A 164 -5.72 -19.87 -0.04
C LEU A 164 -4.52 -20.68 -0.55
N PHE A 165 -3.56 -20.04 -1.23
CA PHE A 165 -2.34 -20.72 -1.68
C PHE A 165 -1.43 -21.14 -0.53
N ALA A 166 -1.38 -20.37 0.56
CA ALA A 166 -0.68 -20.79 1.77
C ALA A 166 -1.29 -22.09 2.31
N GLU A 167 -2.62 -22.20 2.36
CA GLU A 167 -3.29 -23.41 2.83
C GLU A 167 -3.10 -24.63 1.93
N VAL A 168 -3.07 -24.44 0.61
CA VAL A 168 -2.69 -25.51 -0.31
C VAL A 168 -1.28 -26.05 -0.01
N ARG A 169 -0.34 -25.16 0.36
CA ARG A 169 1.06 -25.52 0.63
C ARG A 169 1.29 -26.12 2.02
N THR A 170 0.40 -25.86 2.98
CA THR A 170 0.51 -26.34 4.38
C THR A 170 -0.32 -27.59 4.67
N GLN A 171 -1.26 -27.94 3.79
CA GLN A 171 -2.10 -29.15 3.92
C GLN A 171 -1.34 -30.47 4.05
N CYS A 172 -0.12 -30.55 3.50
CA CYS A 172 0.70 -31.76 3.55
C CYS A 172 2.18 -31.38 3.72
N HIS A 173 3.03 -32.39 3.98
CA HIS A 173 4.48 -32.21 4.06
C HIS A 173 5.10 -31.80 2.71
N ASP A 174 4.48 -32.18 1.60
CA ASP A 174 4.92 -31.77 0.27
C ASP A 174 4.34 -30.39 -0.11
N ARG A 175 5.18 -29.36 -0.02
CA ARG A 175 4.79 -27.96 -0.27
C ARG A 175 4.51 -27.69 -1.74
N ASN A 176 5.16 -28.44 -2.63
CA ASN A 176 4.94 -28.32 -4.06
C ASN A 176 3.86 -29.34 -4.45
N CYS A 177 3.00 -28.97 -5.39
CA CYS A 177 1.96 -29.88 -5.87
C CYS A 177 1.98 -29.89 -7.39
N ASP A 178 1.73 -31.07 -7.97
CA ASP A 178 1.37 -31.14 -9.38
C ASP A 178 -0.03 -30.56 -9.60
N ILE A 179 -0.45 -30.39 -10.87
CA ILE A 179 -1.74 -29.78 -11.18
C ILE A 179 -2.94 -30.56 -10.64
N LYS A 180 -2.86 -31.89 -10.56
CA LYS A 180 -3.96 -32.73 -10.04
C LYS A 180 -4.07 -32.58 -8.52
N GLN A 181 -2.91 -32.58 -7.85
CA GLN A 181 -2.81 -32.33 -6.43
C GLN A 181 -3.29 -30.92 -6.09
N LEU A 182 -2.93 -29.91 -6.89
CA LEU A 182 -3.40 -28.53 -6.73
C LEU A 182 -4.93 -28.47 -6.78
N CYS A 183 -5.57 -29.07 -7.80
CA CYS A 183 -7.04 -29.11 -7.89
C CYS A 183 -7.68 -29.76 -6.66
N SER A 184 -7.16 -30.90 -6.21
CA SER A 184 -7.69 -31.59 -5.03
C SER A 184 -7.51 -30.77 -3.75
N ARG A 185 -6.33 -30.18 -3.55
CA ARG A 185 -6.00 -29.39 -2.36
C ARG A 185 -6.76 -28.07 -2.31
N LEU A 186 -7.01 -27.45 -3.46
CA LEU A 186 -7.86 -26.26 -3.54
C LEU A 186 -9.29 -26.57 -3.11
N GLY A 187 -9.86 -27.71 -3.53
CA GLY A 187 -11.19 -28.13 -3.08
C GLY A 187 -11.26 -28.26 -1.56
N ILE A 188 -10.29 -28.96 -0.97
CA ILE A 188 -10.19 -29.11 0.49
C ILE A 188 -10.01 -27.75 1.19
N ALA A 189 -9.14 -26.88 0.66
CA ALA A 189 -8.90 -25.56 1.23
C ALA A 189 -10.17 -24.69 1.24
N VAL A 190 -10.93 -24.70 0.15
CA VAL A 190 -12.19 -23.96 0.04
C VAL A 190 -13.22 -24.50 1.04
N ASP A 191 -13.36 -25.82 1.17
CA ASP A 191 -14.29 -26.42 2.15
C ASP A 191 -13.91 -26.05 3.59
N MET A 192 -12.61 -26.05 3.90
CA MET A 192 -12.09 -25.60 5.19
C MET A 192 -12.40 -24.12 5.44
N LEU A 193 -12.08 -23.23 4.49
CA LEU A 193 -12.33 -21.79 4.61
C LEU A 193 -13.82 -21.48 4.74
N MET A 194 -14.68 -22.16 3.98
CA MET A 194 -16.14 -22.00 4.10
C MET A 194 -16.66 -22.43 5.47
N THR A 195 -16.10 -23.50 6.03
CA THR A 195 -16.44 -23.97 7.38
C THR A 195 -15.98 -22.96 8.44
N LEU A 196 -14.75 -22.44 8.35
CA LEU A 196 -14.22 -21.43 9.27
C LEU A 196 -14.97 -20.10 9.16
N ASN A 197 -15.35 -19.68 7.96
CA ASN A 197 -16.18 -18.48 7.76
C ASN A 197 -17.57 -18.64 8.39
N ARG A 198 -18.16 -19.85 8.35
CA ARG A 198 -19.43 -20.14 9.01
C ARG A 198 -19.30 -20.19 10.54
N TYR A 199 -18.14 -20.61 11.05
CA TYR A 199 -17.84 -20.70 12.48
C TYR A 199 -16.56 -19.93 12.84
N PRO A 200 -16.57 -18.59 12.86
CA PRO A 200 -15.36 -17.79 13.05
C PRO A 200 -14.61 -18.08 14.36
N SER A 201 -15.31 -18.58 15.38
CA SER A 201 -14.69 -18.96 16.67
C SER A 201 -13.79 -20.20 16.59
N TRP A 202 -13.88 -20.99 15.53
CA TRP A 202 -13.04 -22.17 15.31
C TRP A 202 -11.71 -21.81 14.67
N ASP A 203 -11.64 -20.65 14.00
CA ASP A 203 -10.41 -20.16 13.42
C ASP A 203 -9.53 -19.54 14.52
N ARG A 204 -8.47 -20.26 14.88
CA ARG A 204 -7.47 -19.77 15.84
C ARG A 204 -6.42 -18.88 15.16
N GLY A 205 -6.51 -18.72 13.84
CA GLY A 205 -5.51 -18.12 12.98
C GLY A 205 -4.21 -18.91 12.96
N HIS A 206 -3.33 -18.58 12.02
CA HIS A 206 -1.95 -19.05 12.09
C HIS A 206 -1.25 -18.36 13.25
N ARG A 207 -0.84 -19.14 14.27
CA ARG A 207 -0.01 -18.65 15.37
C ARG A 207 1.39 -18.34 14.83
N ARG A 208 1.56 -17.15 14.23
CA ARG A 208 2.89 -16.64 13.83
C ARG A 208 3.76 -16.54 15.09
N ARG A 209 4.88 -17.27 15.12
CA ARG A 209 5.89 -17.14 16.18
C ARG A 209 6.58 -15.79 16.02
N SER A 210 6.18 -14.82 16.84
CA SER A 210 6.82 -13.52 17.13
C SER A 210 7.29 -12.67 15.94
N PHE A 211 6.54 -11.59 15.63
CA PHE A 211 7.01 -10.43 14.88
C PHE A 211 6.89 -9.21 15.81
N LEU A 212 7.94 -8.89 16.55
CA LEU A 212 8.03 -7.61 17.25
C LEU A 212 8.23 -6.53 16.19
N ARG A 213 7.31 -5.53 16.22
CA ARG A 213 7.19 -4.33 15.37
C ARG A 213 6.56 -4.53 13.96
N ASN A 214 5.35 -3.98 13.82
CA ASN A 214 4.63 -3.60 12.59
C ASN A 214 4.12 -4.70 11.61
N GLY A 215 3.87 -5.92 12.07
CA GLY A 215 3.33 -7.01 11.23
C GLY A 215 1.82 -6.97 10.91
N GLY A 216 1.15 -5.80 10.99
CA GLY A 216 -0.32 -5.68 10.87
C GLY A 216 -0.85 -5.15 9.55
N VAL A 217 0.02 -4.68 8.66
CA VAL A 217 -0.36 -4.01 7.41
C VAL A 217 -0.84 -4.99 6.34
N ASP A 218 -0.30 -6.21 6.34
CA ASP A 218 -0.51 -7.24 5.32
C ASP A 218 -1.77 -8.10 5.53
N HIS A 219 -2.48 -7.89 6.65
CA HIS A 219 -3.69 -8.66 7.02
C HIS A 219 -4.73 -7.75 7.69
N VAL A 220 -5.15 -6.69 6.99
CA VAL A 220 -6.11 -5.72 7.53
C VAL A 220 -7.50 -6.36 7.63
N ASN A 221 -8.08 -6.32 8.82
CA ASN A 221 -9.44 -6.82 9.04
C ASN A 221 -10.45 -5.69 8.72
N PRO A 222 -11.52 -5.95 7.93
CA PRO A 222 -12.60 -4.99 7.69
C PRO A 222 -13.13 -4.30 8.97
N LEU A 223 -13.16 -5.02 10.10
CA LEU A 223 -13.62 -4.50 11.39
C LEU A 223 -12.76 -3.37 11.98
N ARG A 224 -11.57 -3.13 11.44
CA ARG A 224 -10.69 -2.04 11.88
C ARG A 224 -11.12 -0.68 11.34
N PHE A 225 -11.74 -0.65 10.16
CA PHE A 225 -12.17 0.60 9.55
C PHE A 225 -13.39 1.16 10.25
N LYS A 226 -13.33 2.46 10.57
CA LYS A 226 -14.35 3.21 11.32
C LYS A 226 -15.00 4.32 10.49
N GLY A 227 -14.40 4.68 9.35
CA GLY A 227 -14.95 5.66 8.44
C GLY A 227 -16.22 5.18 7.73
N ASP A 228 -16.91 6.10 7.05
CA ASP A 228 -18.06 5.76 6.22
C ASP A 228 -17.61 5.07 4.93
N LEU A 229 -17.82 3.76 4.88
CA LEU A 229 -17.43 2.91 3.74
C LEU A 229 -18.62 2.50 2.86
N VAL A 230 -19.78 3.13 3.01
CA VAL A 230 -20.96 2.83 2.20
C VAL A 230 -20.76 3.37 0.78
N ALA A 231 -20.82 2.48 -0.22
CA ALA A 231 -20.52 2.84 -1.60
C ALA A 231 -21.44 3.96 -2.13
N GLY A 232 -22.73 3.91 -1.81
CA GLY A 232 -23.74 4.88 -2.26
C GLY A 232 -23.57 6.30 -1.71
N HIS A 233 -22.79 6.50 -0.66
CA HIS A 233 -22.51 7.84 -0.12
C HIS A 233 -21.37 8.55 -0.88
N VAL A 234 -20.64 7.82 -1.72
CA VAL A 234 -19.47 8.35 -2.42
C VAL A 234 -19.87 9.15 -3.65
N ASN A 235 -19.41 10.39 -3.71
CA ASN A 235 -19.43 11.18 -4.94
C ASN A 235 -18.07 11.08 -5.64
N LEU A 236 -18.00 10.22 -6.66
CA LEU A 236 -16.75 9.89 -7.36
C LEU A 236 -16.11 11.11 -8.04
N GLN A 237 -16.91 11.96 -8.67
CA GLN A 237 -16.41 13.18 -9.33
C GLN A 237 -15.77 14.11 -8.30
N ARG A 238 -16.45 14.30 -7.17
CA ARG A 238 -15.95 15.13 -6.09
C ARG A 238 -14.66 14.57 -5.50
N SER A 239 -14.60 13.28 -5.19
CA SER A 239 -13.36 12.64 -4.70
C SER A 239 -12.21 12.77 -5.70
N TRP A 240 -12.50 12.63 -7.00
CA TRP A 240 -11.49 12.83 -8.05
C TRP A 240 -10.96 14.26 -8.06
N ASP A 241 -11.85 15.26 -8.05
CA ASP A 241 -11.49 16.68 -8.08
C ASP A 241 -10.77 17.13 -6.80
N GLU A 242 -11.17 16.62 -5.63
CA GLU A 242 -10.51 16.88 -4.35
C GLU A 242 -9.08 16.33 -4.35
N GLY A 243 -8.86 15.11 -4.85
CA GLY A 243 -7.52 14.55 -5.01
C GLY A 243 -6.65 15.35 -5.98
N ARG A 244 -7.22 15.78 -7.10
CA ARG A 244 -6.54 16.67 -8.05
C ARG A 244 -6.12 17.99 -7.40
N ALA A 245 -7.05 18.66 -6.73
CA ALA A 245 -6.77 19.91 -6.03
C ALA A 245 -5.73 19.72 -4.91
N GLY A 246 -5.69 18.54 -4.28
CA GLY A 246 -4.66 18.17 -3.31
C GLY A 246 -3.28 17.93 -3.91
N ALA A 247 -3.19 17.53 -5.19
CA ALA A 247 -1.93 17.35 -5.90
C ALA A 247 -1.36 18.65 -6.48
N GLU A 248 -2.20 19.67 -6.68
CA GLU A 248 -1.81 20.98 -7.24
C GLU A 248 -1.29 21.97 -6.16
N LYS A 249 -1.33 21.60 -4.87
CA LYS A 249 -0.83 22.40 -3.73
C LYS A 249 0.63 22.12 -3.44
#